data_AF-A0A354U6C3-F1
#
_entry.id   AF-A0A354U6C3-F1
#
_cell.length_a   1.000
_cell.length_b   1.000
_cell.length_c   1.000
_cell.angle_alpha   90.00
_cell.angle_beta   90.00
_cell.angle_gamma   90.00
#
_symmetry.space_group_name_H-M   'P 1'
#
loop_
_entity.id
_entity.type
_entity.pdbx_description
1 polymer ?
#
loop_
_entity_poly.entity_id
_entity_poly.type
_entity_poly.pdbx_seq_one_letter_code
_entity_poly.pdbx_strand_id
1 'polypeptide(L)'
;MPFTTSLTMLEKITEGDEISWNRFAEMYAPLIRICGKSWGLTVLERGELVQDVLVNFFKASKTFRYDRSKGRFRTYLRTIVRNCTFAIIRKRGDVADDAACMKLIDCAFDEKWDAEWHNYLLSEAIRVMQSEMEPLSWLSFERYVLRNEPPAKVAGELGITVNAVYINKSRTLDQLRRIVRQLEKL
;
A
#
# COMPACT_ATOMS: atom_id res chain seq x y z
N MET A 1 -8.40 8.53 -8.73
CA MET A 1 -9.28 7.34 -8.73
C MET A 1 -9.03 6.56 -7.46
N PRO A 2 -10.06 6.15 -6.69
CA PRO A 2 -9.87 5.56 -5.38
C PRO A 2 -9.21 4.17 -5.46
N PHE A 3 -8.39 3.87 -4.45
CA PHE A 3 -7.50 2.71 -4.32
C PHE A 3 -8.20 1.45 -3.85
N THR A 4 -9.37 1.17 -4.41
CA THR A 4 -10.15 0.01 -3.99
C THR A 4 -9.79 -1.17 -4.88
N THR A 5 -9.08 -2.16 -4.34
CA THR A 5 -9.06 -3.51 -4.93
C THR A 5 -10.41 -4.16 -4.70
N SER A 6 -11.41 -3.75 -5.48
CA SER A 6 -12.74 -4.33 -5.37
C SER A 6 -12.70 -5.78 -5.85
N LEU A 7 -13.56 -6.62 -5.26
CA LEU A 7 -13.79 -7.99 -5.76
C LEU A 7 -14.09 -7.96 -7.27
N THR A 8 -14.83 -6.94 -7.72
CA THR A 8 -15.14 -6.70 -9.13
C THR A 8 -13.92 -6.40 -10.00
N MET A 9 -12.86 -5.79 -9.46
CA MET A 9 -11.60 -5.57 -10.19
C MET A 9 -10.84 -6.89 -10.34
N LEU A 10 -10.82 -7.72 -9.29
CA LEU A 10 -10.21 -9.05 -9.34
C LEU A 10 -10.96 -9.98 -10.30
N GLU A 11 -12.29 -9.94 -10.30
CA GLU A 11 -13.14 -10.69 -11.23
C GLU A 11 -12.88 -10.26 -12.68
N LYS A 12 -12.85 -8.97 -12.98
CA LYS A 12 -12.54 -8.45 -14.32
C LYS A 12 -11.14 -8.85 -14.81
N ILE A 13 -10.15 -8.84 -13.93
CA ILE A 13 -8.80 -9.36 -14.26
C ILE A 13 -8.86 -10.84 -14.63
N THR A 14 -9.67 -11.64 -13.92
CA THR A 14 -9.82 -13.08 -14.23
C THR A 14 -10.53 -13.31 -15.57
N GLU A 15 -11.35 -12.36 -16.02
CA GLU A 15 -12.02 -12.37 -17.33
C GLU A 15 -11.12 -11.86 -18.47
N GLY A 16 -9.89 -11.42 -18.16
CA GLY A 16 -8.92 -10.96 -19.16
C GLY A 16 -9.03 -9.47 -19.51
N ASP A 17 -9.69 -8.66 -18.68
CA ASP A 17 -9.78 -7.21 -18.87
C ASP A 17 -8.42 -6.52 -18.68
N GLU A 18 -7.86 -6.03 -19.77
CA GLU A 18 -6.55 -5.36 -19.81
C GLU A 18 -6.55 -4.05 -19.02
N ILE A 19 -7.70 -3.34 -18.96
CA ILE A 19 -7.83 -2.07 -18.24
C ILE A 19 -7.72 -2.30 -16.73
N SER A 20 -8.44 -3.28 -16.20
CA SER A 20 -8.36 -3.66 -14.79
C SER A 20 -6.97 -4.21 -14.43
N TRP A 21 -6.31 -4.90 -15.37
CA TRP A 21 -4.93 -5.36 -15.21
C TRP A 21 -3.93 -4.21 -15.10
N ASN A 22 -4.00 -3.23 -16.00
CA ASN A 22 -3.10 -2.06 -15.97
C ASN A 22 -3.29 -1.26 -14.67
N ARG A 23 -4.54 -1.05 -14.26
CA ARG A 23 -4.84 -0.39 -12.98
C ARG A 23 -4.31 -1.19 -11.78
N PHE A 24 -4.36 -2.52 -11.83
CA PHE A 24 -3.77 -3.38 -10.80
C PHE A 24 -2.26 -3.21 -10.71
N ALA A 25 -1.59 -3.27 -11.86
CA ALA A 25 -0.14 -3.11 -11.97
C ALA A 25 0.31 -1.73 -11.48
N GLU A 26 -0.37 -0.66 -11.90
CA GLU A 26 -0.09 0.72 -11.45
C GLU A 26 -0.25 0.87 -9.94
N MET A 27 -1.26 0.19 -9.36
CA MET A 27 -1.55 0.24 -7.93
C MET A 27 -0.50 -0.52 -7.12
N TYR A 28 -0.14 -1.74 -7.50
CA TYR A 28 0.70 -2.58 -6.65
C TYR A 28 2.20 -2.52 -6.97
N ALA A 29 2.59 -2.12 -8.18
CA ALA A 29 4.00 -2.04 -8.54
C ALA A 29 4.82 -1.09 -7.62
N PRO A 30 4.33 0.09 -7.19
CA PRO A 30 5.04 0.92 -6.23
C PRO A 30 5.29 0.22 -4.89
N LEU A 31 4.27 -0.44 -4.33
CA LEU A 31 4.38 -1.20 -3.08
C LEU A 31 5.40 -2.34 -3.20
N ILE A 32 5.33 -3.11 -4.29
CA ILE A 32 6.25 -4.23 -4.55
C ILE A 32 7.70 -3.73 -4.65
N ARG A 33 7.92 -2.58 -5.32
CA ARG A 33 9.26 -1.95 -5.39
C ARG A 33 9.76 -1.51 -4.03
N ILE A 34 8.92 -0.90 -3.20
CA ILE A 34 9.30 -0.48 -1.84
C ILE A 34 9.70 -1.70 -1.01
N CYS A 35 8.92 -2.78 -1.09
CA CYS A 35 9.23 -4.04 -0.42
C CYS A 35 10.56 -4.64 -0.89
N GLY A 36 10.81 -4.69 -2.21
CA GLY A 36 12.09 -5.15 -2.74
C GLY A 36 13.27 -4.30 -2.25
N LYS A 37 13.09 -2.98 -2.13
CA LYS A 37 14.11 -2.07 -1.59
C LYS A 37 14.42 -2.37 -0.12
N SER A 38 13.42 -2.63 0.72
CA SER A 38 13.62 -2.92 2.16
C SER A 38 14.30 -4.27 2.43
N TRP A 39 14.37 -5.11 1.39
CA TRP A 39 15.09 -6.39 1.34
C TRP A 39 16.43 -6.33 0.60
N GLY A 40 16.90 -5.13 0.24
CA GLY A 40 18.22 -4.92 -0.35
C GLY A 40 18.30 -5.23 -1.85
N LEU A 41 17.17 -5.42 -2.54
CA LEU A 41 17.18 -5.64 -3.98
C LEU A 41 17.63 -4.39 -4.73
N THR A 42 18.48 -4.61 -5.73
CA THR A 42 18.97 -3.60 -6.68
C THR A 42 17.83 -3.03 -7.54
N VAL A 43 18.09 -1.94 -8.25
CA VAL A 43 17.09 -1.31 -9.14
C VAL A 43 16.56 -2.30 -10.18
N LEU A 44 17.45 -3.11 -10.75
CA LEU A 44 17.13 -4.13 -11.75
C LEU A 44 16.27 -5.25 -11.16
N GLU A 45 16.69 -5.80 -10.02
CA GLU A 45 15.97 -6.87 -9.31
C GLU A 45 14.59 -6.42 -8.83
N ARG A 46 14.42 -5.13 -8.48
CA ARG A 46 13.09 -4.60 -8.16
C ARG A 46 12.16 -4.56 -9.38
N GLY A 47 12.71 -4.37 -10.58
CA GLY A 47 11.96 -4.49 -11.84
C GLY A 47 11.54 -5.94 -12.09
N GLU A 48 12.48 -6.88 -11.95
CA GLU A 48 12.24 -8.33 -12.04
C GLU A 48 11.16 -8.77 -11.02
N LEU A 49 11.27 -8.32 -9.77
CA LEU A 49 10.31 -8.63 -8.71
C LEU A 49 8.89 -8.19 -9.09
N VAL A 50 8.71 -6.96 -9.59
CA VAL A 50 7.38 -6.49 -10.01
C VAL A 50 6.84 -7.38 -11.11
N GLN A 51 7.65 -7.67 -12.13
CA GLN A 51 7.23 -8.51 -13.25
C GLN A 51 6.83 -9.90 -12.78
N ASP A 52 7.66 -10.55 -11.96
CA ASP A 52 7.40 -11.90 -11.46
C ASP A 52 6.15 -11.96 -10.59
N VAL A 53 5.94 -10.99 -9.71
CA VAL A 53 4.75 -10.92 -8.87
C VAL A 53 3.50 -10.76 -9.73
N LEU A 54 3.51 -9.85 -10.70
CA LEU A 54 2.38 -9.61 -11.59
C LEU A 54 2.10 -10.85 -12.46
N VAL A 55 3.12 -11.46 -13.06
CA VAL A 55 2.96 -12.67 -13.88
C VAL A 55 2.44 -13.84 -13.05
N ASN A 56 2.99 -14.07 -11.86
CA ASN A 56 2.56 -15.16 -10.97
C ASN A 56 1.13 -14.92 -10.48
N PHE A 57 0.78 -13.68 -10.16
CA PHE A 57 -0.58 -13.31 -9.81
C PHE A 57 -1.55 -13.59 -10.96
N PHE A 58 -1.23 -13.17 -12.20
CA PHE A 58 -2.10 -13.38 -13.36
C PHE A 58 -2.27 -14.85 -13.72
N LYS A 59 -1.19 -15.64 -13.63
CA LYS A 59 -1.26 -17.10 -13.82
C LYS A 59 -2.14 -17.76 -12.76
N ALA A 60 -1.96 -17.36 -11.51
CA ALA A 60 -2.75 -17.88 -10.40
C ALA A 60 -4.21 -17.43 -10.48
N SER A 61 -4.51 -16.21 -10.95
CA SER A 61 -5.89 -15.74 -11.06
C SER A 61 -6.71 -16.49 -12.13
N LYS A 62 -6.06 -17.09 -13.14
CA LYS A 62 -6.74 -17.96 -14.12
C LYS A 62 -7.21 -19.28 -13.54
N THR A 63 -6.49 -19.82 -12.55
CA THR A 63 -6.74 -21.15 -11.96
C THR A 63 -7.39 -21.07 -10.58
N PHE A 64 -7.15 -19.97 -9.86
CA PHE A 64 -7.61 -19.74 -8.50
C PHE A 64 -8.38 -18.41 -8.44
N ARG A 65 -9.69 -18.51 -8.29
CA ARG A 65 -10.53 -17.34 -7.96
C ARG A 65 -10.26 -16.96 -6.51
N TYR A 66 -9.95 -15.68 -6.28
CA TYR A 66 -9.74 -15.16 -4.93
C TYR A 66 -10.99 -15.42 -4.08
N ASP A 67 -10.80 -16.15 -2.98
CA ASP A 67 -11.85 -16.51 -2.04
C ASP A 67 -11.62 -15.78 -0.72
N ARG A 68 -12.48 -14.80 -0.44
CA ARG A 68 -12.44 -13.97 0.76
C ARG A 68 -12.62 -14.76 2.05
N SER A 69 -13.23 -15.95 2.00
CA SER A 69 -13.39 -16.83 3.17
C SER A 69 -12.07 -17.46 3.61
N LYS A 70 -11.08 -17.55 2.70
CA LYS A 70 -9.78 -18.20 2.95
C LYS A 70 -8.69 -17.23 3.44
N GLY A 71 -8.92 -15.93 3.36
CA GLY A 71 -7.98 -14.91 3.81
C GLY A 71 -8.19 -13.57 3.13
N ARG A 72 -7.48 -12.54 3.60
CA ARG A 72 -7.49 -11.20 3.00
C ARG A 72 -6.55 -11.13 1.80
N PHE A 73 -6.85 -10.23 0.86
CA PHE A 73 -6.08 -10.04 -0.35
C PHE A 73 -4.62 -9.68 -0.04
N ARG A 74 -4.39 -8.84 0.98
CA ARG A 74 -3.06 -8.51 1.50
C ARG A 74 -2.23 -9.74 1.82
N THR A 75 -2.81 -10.73 2.50
CA THR A 75 -2.11 -11.96 2.91
C THR A 75 -1.71 -12.79 1.69
N TYR A 76 -2.60 -12.84 0.69
CA TYR A 76 -2.33 -13.52 -0.57
C TYR A 76 -1.21 -12.81 -1.35
N LEU A 77 -1.30 -11.49 -1.54
CA LEU A 77 -0.27 -10.72 -2.23
C LEU A 77 1.08 -10.81 -1.50
N ARG A 78 1.09 -10.72 -0.17
CA ARG A 78 2.28 -10.92 0.67
C ARG A 78 2.99 -12.21 0.32
N THR A 79 2.23 -13.30 0.21
CA THR A 79 2.78 -14.64 -0.09
C THR A 79 3.46 -14.67 -1.45
N ILE A 80 2.85 -14.06 -2.48
CA ILE A 80 3.43 -14.00 -3.83
C ILE A 80 4.70 -13.15 -3.82
N VAL A 81 4.64 -11.93 -3.25
CA VAL A 81 5.80 -11.03 -3.18
C VAL A 81 6.95 -11.70 -2.44
N ARG A 82 6.68 -12.32 -1.29
CA ARG A 82 7.66 -13.08 -0.51
C ARG A 82 8.35 -14.16 -1.35
N ASN A 83 7.57 -14.99 -2.02
CA ASN A 83 8.10 -16.09 -2.81
C ASN A 83 8.98 -15.59 -3.96
N CYS A 84 8.55 -14.53 -4.66
CA CYS A 84 9.35 -13.92 -5.73
C CYS A 84 10.63 -13.25 -5.18
N THR A 85 10.55 -12.54 -4.04
CA THR A 85 11.72 -11.94 -3.40
C THR A 85 12.75 -13.01 -3.02
N PHE A 86 12.34 -14.10 -2.37
CA PHE A 86 13.29 -15.17 -2.05
C PHE A 86 13.80 -15.92 -3.26
N ALA A 87 13.04 -16.03 -4.35
CA ALA A 87 13.55 -16.60 -5.59
C ALA A 87 14.72 -15.78 -6.15
N ILE A 88 14.61 -14.45 -6.14
CA ILE A 88 15.67 -13.53 -6.57
C ILE A 88 16.89 -13.63 -5.64
N ILE A 89 16.68 -13.59 -4.31
CA ILE A 89 17.80 -13.67 -3.35
C ILE A 89 18.51 -15.03 -3.42
N ARG A 90 17.76 -16.14 -3.62
CA ARG A 90 18.35 -17.47 -3.84
C ARG A 90 19.16 -17.54 -5.14
N LYS A 91 18.68 -16.94 -6.23
CA LYS A 91 19.40 -16.85 -7.50
C LYS A 91 20.72 -16.08 -7.37
N ARG A 92 20.80 -15.14 -6.42
CA ARG A 92 22.02 -14.40 -6.06
C ARG A 92 23.02 -15.25 -5.25
N GLY A 93 22.57 -16.33 -4.60
CA GLY A 93 23.40 -17.16 -3.73
C GLY A 93 23.56 -16.63 -2.30
N ASP A 94 22.75 -15.64 -1.90
CA ASP A 94 22.89 -14.93 -0.62
C ASP A 94 22.24 -15.64 0.58
N VAL A 95 21.52 -16.75 0.38
CA VAL A 95 20.80 -17.45 1.46
C VAL A 95 21.28 -18.89 1.58
N ALA A 96 21.79 -19.25 2.76
CA ALA A 96 22.07 -20.64 3.12
C ALA A 96 20.76 -21.39 3.40
N ASP A 97 20.68 -22.66 2.98
CA ASP A 97 19.47 -23.50 3.00
C ASP A 97 19.10 -24.04 4.41
N ASP A 98 19.42 -23.27 5.46
CA ASP A 98 19.11 -23.62 6.84
C ASP A 98 17.66 -23.26 7.21
N ALA A 99 16.89 -24.26 7.63
CA ALA A 99 15.47 -24.12 7.90
C ALA A 99 15.15 -23.17 9.07
N ALA A 100 16.03 -23.07 10.07
CA ALA A 100 15.84 -22.17 11.21
C ALA A 100 16.10 -20.70 10.82
N CYS A 101 17.18 -20.45 10.06
CA CYS A 101 17.43 -19.16 9.44
C CYS A 101 16.25 -18.72 8.55
N MET A 102 15.70 -19.61 7.71
CA MET A 102 14.57 -19.26 6.85
C MET A 102 13.33 -18.85 7.62
N LYS A 103 13.04 -19.49 8.76
CA LYS A 103 11.88 -19.12 9.59
C LYS A 103 12.03 -17.73 10.24
N LEU A 104 13.23 -17.37 10.67
CA LEU A 104 13.51 -16.04 11.22
C LEU A 104 13.39 -14.94 10.15
N ILE A 105 13.92 -15.22 8.95
CA ILE A 105 13.82 -14.34 7.79
C ILE A 105 12.35 -14.16 7.38
N ASP A 106 11.55 -15.24 7.42
CA ASP A 106 10.11 -15.20 7.15
C ASP A 106 9.36 -14.27 8.13
N CYS A 107 9.61 -14.37 9.44
CA CYS A 107 8.99 -13.49 10.43
C CYS A 107 9.37 -12.02 10.20
N ALA A 108 10.65 -11.75 9.91
CA ALA A 108 11.13 -10.40 9.60
C ALA A 108 10.52 -9.84 8.30
N PHE A 109 10.23 -10.71 7.33
CA PHE A 109 9.54 -10.32 6.09
C PHE A 109 8.12 -9.87 6.38
N ASP A 110 7.41 -10.63 7.21
CA ASP A 110 6.01 -10.35 7.52
C ASP A 110 5.84 -9.02 8.26
N GLU A 111 6.71 -8.74 9.22
CA GLU A 111 6.70 -7.47 9.96
C GLU A 111 7.01 -6.27 9.04
N LYS A 112 8.05 -6.37 8.21
CA LYS A 112 8.39 -5.32 7.24
C LYS A 112 7.29 -5.13 6.20
N TRP A 113 6.73 -6.22 5.66
CA TRP A 113 5.62 -6.16 4.70
C TRP A 113 4.44 -5.40 5.29
N ASP A 114 4.08 -5.72 6.54
CA ASP A 114 2.97 -5.08 7.21
C ASP A 114 3.22 -3.58 7.36
N ALA A 115 4.42 -3.17 7.79
CA ALA A 115 4.76 -1.74 7.88
C ALA A 115 4.67 -1.04 6.51
N GLU A 116 5.25 -1.61 5.47
CA GLU A 116 5.23 -1.02 4.12
C GLU A 116 3.82 -0.97 3.53
N TRP A 117 3.00 -1.99 3.79
CA TRP A 117 1.59 -2.01 3.40
C TRP A 117 0.81 -0.86 4.04
N HIS A 118 0.93 -0.67 5.36
CA HIS A 118 0.21 0.40 6.04
C HIS A 118 0.71 1.78 5.61
N ASN A 119 2.02 1.97 5.44
CA ASN A 119 2.61 3.23 4.95
C ASN A 119 2.14 3.56 3.54
N TYR A 120 2.06 2.55 2.67
CA TYR A 120 1.57 2.70 1.31
C TYR A 120 0.08 3.08 1.30
N LEU A 121 -0.76 2.33 2.04
CA LEU A 121 -2.19 2.64 2.19
C LEU A 121 -2.42 4.05 2.75
N LEU A 122 -1.63 4.46 3.73
CA LEU A 122 -1.73 5.79 4.33
C LEU A 122 -1.35 6.89 3.34
N SER A 123 -0.21 6.73 2.65
CA SER A 123 0.27 7.68 1.64
C SER A 123 -0.77 7.89 0.54
N GLU A 124 -1.48 6.82 0.22
CA GLU A 124 -2.47 6.84 -0.83
C GLU A 124 -3.84 7.37 -0.37
N ALA A 125 -4.26 7.03 0.84
CA ALA A 125 -5.42 7.66 1.46
C ALA A 125 -5.23 9.18 1.56
N ILE A 126 -4.02 9.64 1.89
CA ILE A 126 -3.64 11.06 1.89
C ILE A 126 -3.79 11.68 0.49
N ARG A 127 -3.31 11.00 -0.57
CA ARG A 127 -3.44 11.49 -1.95
C ARG A 127 -4.90 11.64 -2.38
N VAL A 128 -5.75 10.66 -2.05
CA VAL A 128 -7.19 10.73 -2.32
C VAL A 128 -7.84 11.88 -1.56
N MET A 129 -7.54 12.01 -0.26
CA MET A 129 -8.08 13.10 0.57
C MET A 129 -7.69 14.48 0.06
N GLN A 130 -6.45 14.65 -0.40
CA GLN A 130 -6.00 15.92 -0.98
C GLN A 130 -6.87 16.34 -2.19
N SER A 131 -7.40 15.38 -2.95
CA SER A 131 -8.25 15.65 -4.11
C SER A 131 -9.72 15.89 -3.78
N GLU A 132 -10.22 15.36 -2.66
CA GLU A 132 -11.65 15.40 -2.29
C GLU A 132 -11.98 16.50 -1.27
N MET A 133 -10.99 16.96 -0.48
CA MET A 133 -11.22 17.94 0.57
C MET A 133 -11.17 19.37 0.07
N GLU A 134 -11.92 20.23 0.76
CA GLU A 134 -11.84 21.67 0.59
C GLU A 134 -10.38 22.16 0.84
N PRO A 135 -9.79 22.97 -0.07
CA PRO A 135 -8.38 23.37 0.02
C PRO A 135 -7.96 24.01 1.34
N LEU A 136 -8.83 24.83 1.95
CA LEU A 136 -8.54 25.50 3.21
C LEU A 136 -8.47 24.52 4.39
N SER A 137 -9.42 23.58 4.45
CA SER A 137 -9.45 22.51 5.45
C SER A 137 -8.23 21.58 5.32
N TRP A 138 -7.82 21.24 4.10
CA TRP A 138 -6.61 20.45 3.84
C TRP A 138 -5.34 21.21 4.26
N LEU A 139 -5.19 22.47 3.84
CA LEU A 139 -4.01 23.28 4.15
C LEU A 139 -3.84 23.52 5.65
N SER A 140 -4.96 23.71 6.37
CA SER A 140 -4.98 23.78 7.83
C SER A 140 -4.47 22.49 8.49
N PHE A 141 -4.93 21.33 8.00
CA PHE A 141 -4.47 20.03 8.48
C PHE A 141 -2.99 19.78 8.14
N GLU A 142 -2.56 20.05 6.91
CA GLU A 142 -1.18 19.84 6.46
C GLU A 142 -0.20 20.63 7.33
N ARG A 143 -0.44 21.94 7.51
CA ARG A 143 0.46 22.78 8.30
C ARG A 143 0.51 22.38 9.77
N TYR A 144 -0.65 22.07 10.36
CA TYR A 144 -0.70 21.71 11.76
C TYR A 144 -0.17 20.30 12.04
N VAL A 145 -0.61 19.29 11.28
CA VAL A 145 -0.34 17.87 11.58
C VAL A 145 0.90 17.36 10.86
N LEU A 146 1.08 17.69 9.57
CA LEU A 146 2.21 17.18 8.78
C LEU A 146 3.47 18.03 8.96
N ARG A 147 3.33 19.36 9.07
CA ARG A 147 4.46 20.29 9.27
C ARG A 147 4.71 20.68 10.73
N ASN A 148 3.86 20.20 11.65
CA ASN A 148 3.97 20.44 13.09
C ASN A 148 4.01 21.94 13.47
N GLU A 149 3.30 22.79 12.72
CA GLU A 149 3.24 24.24 12.97
C GLU A 149 2.26 24.55 14.13
N PRO A 150 2.51 25.61 14.93
CA PRO A 150 1.60 25.99 16.01
C PRO A 150 0.20 26.37 15.50
N PRO A 151 -0.89 25.91 16.13
CA PRO A 151 -2.25 26.16 15.66
C PRO A 151 -2.62 27.65 15.65
N ALA A 152 -2.04 28.46 16.53
CA ALA A 152 -2.20 29.92 16.52
C ALA A 152 -1.57 30.58 15.28
N LYS A 153 -0.42 30.08 14.82
CA LYS A 153 0.25 30.56 13.60
C LYS A 153 -0.55 30.17 12.36
N VAL A 154 -0.99 28.90 12.29
CA VAL A 154 -1.83 28.39 11.20
C VAL A 154 -3.15 29.17 11.10
N ALA A 155 -3.79 29.43 12.24
CA ALA A 155 -5.01 30.23 12.31
C ALA A 155 -4.81 31.66 11.76
N GLY A 156 -3.74 32.33 12.20
CA GLY A 156 -3.42 33.69 11.76
C GLY A 156 -3.11 33.79 10.27
N GLU A 157 -2.33 32.85 9.73
CA GLU A 157 -1.95 32.86 8.31
C GLU A 157 -3.09 32.43 7.37
N LEU A 158 -4.00 31.57 7.84
CA LEU A 158 -5.15 31.11 7.05
C LEU A 158 -6.42 31.94 7.25
N GLY A 159 -6.42 32.93 8.14
CA GLY A 159 -7.58 33.76 8.44
C GLY A 159 -8.73 33.01 9.11
N ILE A 160 -8.44 31.91 9.81
CA ILE A 160 -9.43 31.07 10.52
C ILE A 160 -9.21 31.13 12.03
N THR A 161 -10.19 30.67 12.81
CA THR A 161 -10.03 30.59 14.27
C THR A 161 -9.15 29.40 14.66
N VAL A 162 -8.47 29.48 15.81
CA VAL A 162 -7.72 28.34 16.38
C VAL A 162 -8.64 27.14 16.60
N ASN A 163 -9.90 27.38 16.98
CA ASN A 163 -10.90 26.33 17.11
C ASN A 163 -11.20 25.65 15.76
N ALA A 164 -11.28 26.42 14.66
CA ALA A 164 -11.44 25.86 13.32
C ALA A 164 -10.24 24.96 12.92
N VAL A 165 -9.01 25.29 13.32
CA VAL A 165 -7.83 24.42 13.09
C VAL A 165 -8.01 23.06 13.78
N TYR A 166 -8.50 23.04 15.03
CA TYR A 166 -8.77 21.79 15.75
C TYR A 166 -9.93 20.99 15.13
N ILE A 167 -11.01 21.66 14.72
CA ILE A 167 -12.15 21.02 14.06
C ILE A 167 -11.72 20.40 12.72
N ASN A 168 -10.94 21.14 11.93
CA ASN A 168 -10.40 20.65 10.67
C ASN A 168 -9.52 19.43 10.90
N LYS A 169 -8.62 19.43 11.90
CA LYS A 169 -7.85 18.24 12.28
C LYS A 169 -8.74 17.04 12.57
N SER A 170 -9.76 17.20 13.41
CA SER A 170 -10.63 16.08 13.79
C SER A 170 -11.35 15.51 12.57
N ARG A 171 -11.96 16.37 11.75
CA ARG A 171 -12.69 15.97 10.54
C ARG A 171 -11.78 15.26 9.54
N THR A 172 -10.59 15.82 9.30
CA THR A 172 -9.62 15.24 8.38
C THR A 172 -9.12 13.88 8.89
N LEU A 173 -8.83 13.72 10.19
CA LEU A 173 -8.44 12.43 10.76
C LEU A 173 -9.56 11.39 10.71
N ASP A 174 -10.81 11.79 10.93
CA ASP A 174 -11.94 10.87 10.85
C ASP A 174 -12.21 10.43 9.42
N GLN A 175 -12.08 11.33 8.44
CA GLN A 175 -12.14 10.99 7.02
C GLN A 175 -10.99 10.04 6.62
N LEU A 176 -9.77 10.31 7.07
CA LEU A 176 -8.61 9.44 6.83
C LEU A 176 -8.84 8.03 7.36
N ARG A 177 -9.30 7.91 8.61
CA ARG A 177 -9.62 6.60 9.22
C ARG A 177 -10.72 5.88 8.45
N ARG A 178 -11.72 6.59 7.93
CA ARG A 178 -12.79 5.98 7.11
C ARG A 178 -12.23 5.44 5.81
N ILE A 179 -11.40 6.22 5.11
CA ILE A 179 -10.78 5.81 3.85
C ILE A 179 -9.88 4.60 4.09
N VAL A 180 -8.98 4.66 5.07
CA VAL A 180 -8.11 3.51 5.43
C VAL A 180 -8.93 2.27 5.75
N ARG A 181 -10.02 2.38 6.53
CA ARG A 181 -10.91 1.24 6.83
C ARG A 181 -11.62 0.70 5.59
N GLN A 182 -11.97 1.54 4.62
CA GLN A 182 -12.54 1.09 3.34
C GLN A 182 -11.48 0.34 2.52
N LEU A 183 -10.23 0.80 2.54
CA LEU A 183 -9.10 0.15 1.87
C LEU A 183 -8.72 -1.18 2.53
N GLU A 184 -8.82 -1.30 3.86
CA GLU A 184 -8.51 -2.53 4.62
C GLU A 184 -9.61 -3.60 4.60
N LYS A 185 -10.85 -3.24 4.22
CA LYS A 185 -12.02 -4.13 4.26
C LYS A 185 -12.07 -5.17 3.13
N LEU A 186 -10.94 -5.50 2.48
CA LEU A 186 -10.82 -6.46 1.39
C LEU A 186 -9.71 -7.49 1.67
#